data_AF-A0A2S6UQ15-F1
#
_entry.id   AF-A0A2S6UQ15-F1
#
_cell.length_a   1.000
_cell.length_b   1.000
_cell.length_c   1.000
_cell.angle_alpha   90.00
_cell.angle_beta   90.00
_cell.angle_gamma   90.00
#
_symmetry.space_group_name_H-M   'P 1'
#
loop_
_entity.id
_entity.type
_entity.pdbx_description
1 polymer ?
#
loop_
_entity_poly.entity_id
_entity_poly.type
_entity_poly.pdbx_seq_one_letter_code
_entity_poly.pdbx_strand_id
1 'polypeptide(L)' 'LLAGQKILGPAIVIQHNSTTLIPPKHKAYVSTFGNIHIQKN' A
#
# COMPACT_ATOMS: atom_id res chain seq x y z
N LEU A 1 -0.58 -5.27 8.08
CA LEU A 1 0.11 -5.59 6.82
C LEU A 1 1.48 -6.14 7.14
N LEU A 2 1.95 -7.11 6.36
CA LEU A 2 3.24 -7.77 6.51
C LEU A 2 4.20 -7.33 5.41
N ALA A 3 5.50 -7.36 5.71
CA ALA A 3 6.55 -7.08 4.74
C ALA A 3 6.43 -7.98 3.49
N GLY A 4 6.69 -7.41 2.31
CA GLY A 4 6.63 -8.12 1.04
C GLY A 4 5.21 -8.24 0.44
N GLN A 5 4.16 -7.86 1.17
CA GLN A 5 2.82 -7.82 0.61
C GLN A 5 2.71 -6.76 -0.50
N LYS A 6 2.03 -7.15 -1.59
CA LYS A 6 1.65 -6.27 -2.71
C LYS A 6 0.15 -6.04 -2.68
N ILE A 7 -0.27 -4.81 -2.91
CA ILE A 7 -1.67 -4.42 -2.93
C ILE A 7 -1.94 -3.75 -4.27
N LEU A 8 -2.90 -4.27 -5.03
CA LEU A 8 -3.33 -3.68 -6.30
C LEU A 8 -4.46 -2.69 -6.02
N GLY A 9 -4.36 -1.49 -6.60
CA GLY A 9 -5.45 -0.51 -6.56
C GLY A 9 -6.60 -0.88 -7.52
N PRO A 10 -7.82 -0.36 -7.29
CA PRO A 10 -8.18 0.58 -6.23
C PRO A 10 -8.30 -0.09 -4.86
N ALA A 11 -7.73 0.52 -3.81
CA ALA A 11 -7.81 0.00 -2.45
C ALA A 11 -7.67 1.10 -1.39
N ILE A 12 -8.23 0.86 -0.20
CA ILE A 12 -8.07 1.69 1.00
C ILE A 12 -7.41 0.83 2.08
N VAL A 13 -6.30 1.31 2.63
CA VAL A 13 -5.59 0.66 3.74
C VAL A 13 -5.80 1.52 4.98
N ILE A 14 -6.43 0.94 6.00
CA ILE A 14 -6.64 1.60 7.29
C ILE A 14 -5.66 0.98 8.30
N GLN A 15 -4.89 1.84 8.96
CA GLN A 15 -4.01 1.51 10.07
C GLN A 15 -4.42 2.33 11.29
N HIS A 16 -3.89 1.95 12.47
CA HIS A 16 -4.25 2.58 13.75
C HIS A 16 -4.23 4.13 13.73
N ASN A 17 -3.27 4.72 13.02
CA ASN A 17 -3.03 6.17 12.97
C ASN A 17 -2.90 6.73 11.54
N SER A 18 -3.29 5.96 10.51
CA SER A 18 -3.12 6.39 9.13
C SER A 18 -4.12 5.72 8.20
N THR A 19 -4.52 6.46 7.17
CA THR A 19 -5.35 5.94 6.08
C THR A 19 -4.62 6.21 4.77
N THR A 20 -4.32 5.14 4.04
CA THR A 20 -3.64 5.21 2.74
C THR A 20 -4.61 4.84 1.62
N LEU A 21 -4.71 5.70 0.62
CA LEU A 21 -5.48 5.47 -0.60
C LEU A 21 -4.55 4.97 -1.71
N ILE A 22 -4.91 3.85 -2.34
CA ILE A 22 -4.22 3.31 -3.52
C ILE A 22 -5.16 3.53 -4.72
N PRO A 23 -4.86 4.49 -5.61
CA PRO A 23 -5.74 4.80 -6.73
C PRO A 23 -5.78 3.66 -7.78
N PRO A 24 -6.73 3.72 -8.73
CA PRO A 24 -6.69 2.86 -9.91
C PRO A 24 -5.34 2.96 -10.64
N LYS A 25 -4.91 1.85 -11.25
CA LYS A 25 -3.63 1.76 -11.99
C LYS A 25 -2.39 2.04 -11.13
N HIS A 26 -2.50 1.91 -9.81
CA HIS A 26 -1.36 1.94 -8.89
C HIS A 26 -1.24 0.60 -8.18
N LYS A 27 -0.01 0.30 -7.75
CA LYS A 27 0.31 -0.79 -6.84
C LYS A 27 1.03 -0.23 -5.63
N ALA A 28 0.74 -0.79 -4.48
CA ALA A 28 1.51 -0.56 -3.27
C ALA A 28 2.32 -1.80 -2.89
N TYR A 29 3.49 -1.60 -2.30
CA TYR A 29 4.24 -2.67 -1.65
C TYR A 29 4.65 -2.26 -0.25
N VAL A 30 4.64 -3.22 0.67
CA VAL A 30 5.13 -3.04 2.04
C VAL A 30 6.59 -3.42 2.05
N SER A 31 7.47 -2.46 2.32
CA SER A 31 8.91 -2.71 2.45
C SER A 31 9.20 -3.56 3.69
N THR A 32 10.41 -4.12 3.75
CA THR A 32 10.90 -4.85 4.92
C THR A 32 10.98 -3.98 6.17
N PHE A 33 11.04 -2.65 6.01
CA PHE A 33 11.04 -1.68 7.10
C PHE A 33 9.64 -1.22 7.50
N GLY A 34 8.57 -1.83 6.94
CA GLY A 34 7.18 -1.53 7.28
C GLY A 34 6.60 -0.30 6.56
N ASN A 35 7.35 0.35 5.68
CA ASN A 35 6.87 1.48 4.89
C ASN A 35 6.03 1.01 3.70
N ILE A 36 4.96 1.74 3.39
CA ILE A 36 4.17 1.51 2.18
C ILE A 36 4.68 2.43 1.07
N HIS A 37 5.08 1.83 -0.05
CA HIS A 37 5.49 2.57 -1.24
C HIS A 37 4.45 2.39 -2.34
N ILE A 38 3.99 3.50 -2.92
CA ILE A 38 3.00 3.52 -3.99
C ILE A 38 3.69 3.90 -5.30
N GLN A 39 3.40 3.14 -6.35
CA GLN A 39 3.90 3.40 -7.69
C GLN A 39 2.78 3.18 -8.72
N LYS A 40 2.85 3.94 -9.82
CA LYS A 40 2.00 3.70 -10.98
C LYS A 40 2.40 2.37 -11.64
N ASN A 41 1.41 1.60 -12.06
CA ASN A 41 1.64 0.43 -12.90
C ASN A 41 2.10 0.82 -14.30
#